data_AF-A0A7J2NE40-F1
#
_entry.id   AF-A0A7J2NE40-F1
#
_cell.length_a   1.000
_cell.length_b   1.000
_cell.length_c   1.000
_cell.angle_alpha   90.00
_cell.angle_beta   90.00
_cell.angle_gamma   90.00
#
_symmetry.space_group_name_H-M   'P 1'
#
loop_
_entity.id
_entity.type
_entity.pdbx_description
1 polymer ?
#
loop_
_entity_poly.entity_id
_entity_poly.type
_entity_poly.pdbx_seq_one_letter_code
_entity_poly.pdbx_strand_id
1 'polypeptide(L)'
;MQLLGPLVFNIVVFSLFLAYSLRKKGTAKEIFLSAFDFFKRVFPILMIIFFIVILFNSLFSLEKFPVLVAQTSGVKGYLGSALLGSLIHIPHFIVFPIGGELLAGGVNPGVIAVFLTTLVTVHTLRVCPLK
;
A
#
# COMPACT_ATOMS: atom_id res chain seq x y z
N MET A 1 12.78 -20.54 12.83
CA MET A 1 13.64 -19.36 12.59
C MET A 1 12.97 -18.22 11.80
N GLN A 2 11.91 -18.44 11.01
CA GLN A 2 11.26 -17.40 10.19
C GLN A 2 10.45 -16.33 10.96
N LEU A 3 9.93 -16.63 12.16
CA LEU A 3 9.15 -15.69 12.98
C LEU A 3 9.99 -14.84 13.95
N LEU A 4 11.25 -15.22 14.20
CA LEU A 4 12.07 -14.56 15.21
C LEU A 4 12.50 -13.15 14.77
N GLY A 5 12.84 -12.98 13.49
CA GLY A 5 13.25 -11.69 12.92
C GLY A 5 12.16 -10.61 13.03
N PRO A 6 10.92 -10.87 12.55
CA PRO A 6 9.81 -9.91 12.67
C PRO A 6 9.50 -9.53 14.12
N LEU A 7 9.58 -10.49 15.05
CA LEU A 7 9.33 -10.23 16.47
C LEU A 7 10.41 -9.33 17.08
N VAL A 8 11.69 -9.60 16.82
CA VAL A 8 12.80 -8.77 17.31
C VAL A 8 12.70 -7.35 16.76
N PHE A 9 12.40 -7.19 15.46
CA PHE A 9 12.22 -5.88 14.85
C PHE A 9 11.10 -5.08 15.51
N ASN A 10 9.92 -5.69 15.72
CA ASN A 10 8.80 -5.02 16.37
C ASN A 10 9.12 -4.61 17.82
N ILE A 11 9.81 -5.48 18.57
CA ILE A 11 10.23 -5.18 19.95
C ILE A 11 11.20 -3.99 19.98
N VAL A 12 12.18 -3.95 19.07
CA VAL A 12 13.15 -2.84 18.99
C VAL A 12 12.44 -1.53 18.67
N VAL A 13 11.58 -1.51 17.64
CA VAL A 13 10.82 -0.31 17.26
C VAL A 13 9.93 0.16 18.41
N PHE A 14 9.22 -0.77 19.08
CA PHE A 14 8.36 -0.44 20.20
C PHE A 14 9.15 0.12 21.40
N SER A 15 10.32 -0.45 21.70
CA SER A 15 11.18 0.04 22.79
C SER A 15 11.70 1.46 22.52
N LEU A 16 12.07 1.75 21.27
CA LEU A 16 12.52 3.09 20.85
C LEU A 16 11.39 4.11 20.95
N PHE A 17 10.20 3.71 20.49
CA PHE A 17 9.00 4.53 20.59
C PHE A 17 8.63 4.84 22.04
N LEU A 18 8.67 3.83 22.93
CA LEU A 18 8.36 3.99 24.35
C LEU A 18 9.39 4.88 25.05
N ALA A 19 10.69 4.67 24.77
CA ALA A 19 11.77 5.51 25.30
C ALA A 19 11.61 6.99 24.87
N TYR A 20 11.23 7.23 23.61
CA TYR A 20 10.97 8.58 23.12
C TYR A 20 9.70 9.19 23.75
N SER A 21 8.63 8.40 23.87
CA SER A 21 7.36 8.85 24.45
C SER A 21 7.48 9.19 25.93
N LEU A 22 8.30 8.47 26.70
CA LEU A 22 8.56 8.76 28.12
C LEU A 22 9.41 10.03 28.32
N ARG A 23 10.21 10.42 27.32
CA ARG A 23 11.05 11.62 27.37
C ARG A 23 10.26 12.91 27.13
N LYS A 24 9.13 12.82 26.43
CA LYS A 24 8.27 13.97 26.11
C LYS A 24 7.19 14.13 27.18
N LYS A 25 7.27 15.19 28.00
CA LYS A 25 6.29 15.49 29.06
C LYS A 25 5.01 16.14 28.51
N GLY A 26 4.32 15.46 27.59
CA GLY A 26 2.99 15.87 27.12
C GLY A 26 1.89 15.14 27.89
N THR A 27 0.79 15.80 28.21
CA THR A 27 -0.36 15.15 28.83
C THR A 27 -0.90 14.10 27.87
N ALA A 28 -1.01 12.82 28.27
CA ALA A 28 -1.50 11.73 27.40
C ALA A 28 -2.86 12.06 26.74
N LYS A 29 -3.70 12.85 27.44
CA LYS A 29 -4.97 13.36 26.94
C LYS A 29 -4.85 14.29 25.73
N GLU A 30 -3.86 15.18 25.72
CA GLU A 30 -3.66 16.15 24.62
C GLU A 30 -3.19 15.44 23.35
N ILE A 31 -2.28 14.47 23.49
CA ILE A 31 -1.82 13.64 22.38
C ILE A 31 -2.98 12.82 21.79
N PHE A 32 -3.82 12.25 22.66
CA PHE A 32 -4.99 11.48 22.22
C PHE A 32 -6.04 12.36 21.52
N LEU A 33 -6.35 13.53 22.07
CA LEU A 33 -7.27 14.48 21.42
C LEU A 33 -6.75 14.92 20.06
N SER A 34 -5.46 15.25 19.95
CA SER A 34 -4.85 15.65 18.67
C SER A 34 -4.89 14.52 17.64
N ALA A 35 -4.63 13.28 18.06
CA ALA A 35 -4.75 12.11 17.18
C ALA A 35 -6.21 11.86 16.76
N PHE A 36 -7.17 12.04 17.67
CA PHE A 36 -8.59 11.87 17.40
C PHE A 36 -9.15 12.96 16.48
N ASP A 37 -8.68 14.20 16.62
CA ASP A 37 -9.04 15.29 15.71
C ASP A 37 -8.48 15.06 14.31
N PHE A 38 -7.24 14.58 14.20
CA PHE A 38 -6.68 14.15 12.92
C PHE A 38 -7.51 13.02 12.31
N PHE A 39 -7.88 12.01 13.10
CA PHE A 39 -8.72 10.90 12.65
C PHE A 39 -10.07 11.40 12.13
N LYS A 40 -10.78 12.26 12.88
CA LYS A 40 -12.06 12.85 12.43
C LYS A 40 -11.94 13.64 11.12
N ARG A 41 -10.77 14.21 10.84
CA ARG A 41 -10.52 14.96 9.59
C ARG A 41 -10.22 14.05 8.40
N VAL A 42 -9.51 12.95 8.64
CA VAL A 42 -9.08 12.01 7.59
C VAL A 42 -10.16 10.95 7.30
N PHE A 43 -10.96 10.58 8.30
CA PHE A 43 -12.00 9.56 8.16
C PHE A 43 -13.04 9.85 7.05
N PRO A 44 -13.61 11.07 6.91
CA PRO A 44 -14.61 11.35 5.89
C PRO A 44 -14.07 11.20 4.48
N ILE A 45 -12.85 11.69 4.23
CA ILE A 45 -12.23 11.59 2.91
C ILE A 45 -11.84 10.15 2.57
N LEU A 46 -11.38 9.38 3.56
CA LEU A 46 -11.16 7.93 3.38
C LEU A 46 -12.46 7.21 3.04
N MET A 47 -13.57 7.57 3.68
CA MET A 47 -14.88 6.96 3.42
C MET A 47 -15.38 7.23 2.00
N ILE A 48 -15.17 8.45 1.49
CA ILE A 48 -15.46 8.82 0.10
C ILE A 48 -14.58 8.00 -0.86
N ILE A 49 -13.27 7.91 -0.58
CA ILE A 49 -12.33 7.13 -1.40
C ILE A 49 -12.74 5.67 -1.45
N PHE A 50 -13.03 5.05 -0.29
CA PHE A 50 -13.48 3.66 -0.24
C PHE A 50 -14.80 3.47 -0.98
N PHE A 51 -15.76 4.38 -0.84
CA PHE A 51 -17.03 4.29 -1.55
C PHE A 51 -16.83 4.31 -3.08
N ILE A 52 -16.01 5.25 -3.59
CA ILE A 52 -15.69 5.34 -5.02
C ILE A 52 -14.99 4.06 -5.49
N VAL A 53 -14.00 3.57 -4.73
CA VAL A 53 -13.25 2.36 -5.05
C VAL A 53 -14.15 1.13 -5.10
N ILE A 54 -15.02 0.96 -4.11
CA ILE A 54 -15.95 -0.18 -4.03
C ILE A 54 -16.94 -0.11 -5.20
N LEU A 55 -17.47 1.07 -5.50
CA LEU A 55 -18.38 1.27 -6.62
C LEU A 55 -17.69 0.96 -7.96
N PHE A 56 -16.47 1.46 -8.16
CA PHE A 56 -15.70 1.22 -9.38
C PHE A 56 -15.31 -0.25 -9.54
N ASN A 57 -14.90 -0.92 -8.45
CA ASN A 57 -14.58 -2.34 -8.46
C ASN A 57 -15.80 -3.22 -8.75
N SER A 58 -16.96 -2.88 -8.17
CA SER A 58 -18.22 -3.59 -8.41
C SER A 58 -18.62 -3.54 -9.90
N LEU A 59 -18.38 -2.41 -10.57
CA LEU A 59 -18.72 -2.23 -11.98
C LEU A 59 -17.66 -2.80 -12.95
N PHE A 60 -16.37 -2.73 -12.61
CA PHE A 60 -15.27 -3.09 -13.53
C PHE A 60 -14.57 -4.42 -13.21
N SER A 61 -14.94 -5.12 -12.13
CA SER A 61 -14.38 -6.43 -11.74
C SER A 61 -12.84 -6.45 -11.79
N LEU A 62 -12.20 -5.48 -11.10
CA LEU A 62 -10.74 -5.27 -11.13
C LEU A 62 -9.95 -6.47 -10.55
N GLU A 63 -10.63 -7.37 -9.84
CA GLU A 63 -10.08 -8.58 -9.23
C GLU A 63 -9.56 -9.61 -10.25
N LYS A 64 -9.94 -9.52 -11.53
CA LYS A 64 -9.51 -10.47 -12.57
C LYS A 64 -8.18 -10.12 -13.23
N PHE A 65 -7.71 -8.88 -13.12
CA PHE A 65 -6.46 -8.42 -13.75
C PHE A 65 -5.16 -8.96 -13.12
N PRO A 66 -5.06 -9.20 -11.80
CA PRO A 66 -3.88 -9.80 -11.18
C PRO A 66 -3.57 -11.22 -11.69
N VAL A 67 -4.61 -11.96 -12.10
CA VAL A 67 -4.47 -13.33 -12.63
C VAL A 67 -3.70 -13.35 -13.96
N LEU A 68 -3.84 -12.31 -14.78
CA LEU A 68 -3.08 -12.16 -16.04
C LEU A 68 -1.59 -11.92 -15.81
N VAL A 69 -1.21 -11.25 -14.71
CA VAL A 69 0.20 -11.02 -14.34
C VAL A 69 0.85 -12.32 -13.89
N ALA A 70 0.15 -13.11 -13.08
CA ALA A 70 0.68 -14.32 -12.44
C ALA A 70 1.08 -15.43 -13.44
N GLN A 71 0.43 -15.50 -14.60
CA GLN A 71 0.70 -16.54 -15.60
C GLN A 71 1.97 -16.29 -16.42
N THR A 72 2.58 -15.10 -16.32
CA THR A 72 3.72 -14.71 -17.17
C THR A 72 5.02 -14.64 -16.38
N SER A 73 5.96 -15.52 -16.69
CA SER A 73 7.29 -15.58 -16.07
C SER A 73 8.40 -15.12 -17.02
N GLY A 74 9.48 -14.56 -16.48
CA GLY A 74 10.65 -14.09 -17.24
C GLY A 74 10.49 -12.66 -17.79
N VAL A 75 11.29 -12.29 -18.79
CA VAL A 75 11.31 -10.93 -19.39
C VAL A 75 9.92 -10.46 -19.86
N LYS A 76 9.08 -11.39 -20.34
CA LYS A 76 7.69 -11.11 -20.72
C LYS A 76 6.82 -10.70 -19.53
N GLY A 77 7.06 -11.28 -18.35
CA GLY A 77 6.38 -10.90 -17.11
C GLY A 77 6.75 -9.49 -16.66
N TYR A 78 8.02 -9.10 -16.77
CA TYR A 78 8.45 -7.73 -16.48
C TYR A 78 7.80 -6.69 -17.41
N LEU A 79 7.77 -6.94 -18.72
CA LEU A 79 7.12 -6.05 -19.68
C LEU A 79 5.61 -5.96 -19.45
N GLY A 80 4.96 -7.11 -19.23
CA GLY A 80 3.52 -7.20 -18.95
C GLY A 80 3.16 -6.45 -17.67
N SER A 81 3.90 -6.66 -16.58
CA SER A 81 3.71 -5.95 -15.32
C SER A 81 3.92 -4.45 -15.44
N ALA A 82 4.91 -4.01 -16.22
CA ALA A 82 5.16 -2.58 -16.40
C ALA A 82 3.98 -1.90 -17.13
N LEU A 83 3.49 -2.51 -18.20
CA LEU A 83 2.33 -2.03 -18.95
C LEU A 83 1.06 -2.06 -18.10
N LEU A 84 0.80 -3.17 -17.41
CA LEU A 84 -0.38 -3.32 -16.57
C LEU A 84 -0.38 -2.32 -15.42
N GLY A 85 0.74 -2.15 -14.71
CA GLY A 85 0.85 -1.15 -13.64
C GLY A 85 0.70 0.29 -14.15
N SER A 86 1.16 0.59 -15.38
CA SER A 86 0.99 1.91 -15.99
C SER A 86 -0.45 2.21 -16.43
N LEU A 87 -1.24 1.20 -16.79
CA LEU A 87 -2.62 1.36 -17.24
C LEU A 87 -3.63 1.30 -16.09
N ILE A 88 -3.31 0.48 -15.07
CA ILE A 88 -4.19 0.18 -13.95
C ILE A 88 -3.93 1.18 -12.83
N HIS A 89 -4.83 2.16 -12.67
CA HIS A 89 -4.84 3.07 -11.53
C HIS A 89 -5.61 2.48 -10.35
N ILE A 90 -4.98 1.55 -9.62
CA ILE A 90 -5.51 1.04 -8.35
C ILE A 90 -4.89 1.82 -7.17
N PRO A 91 -5.64 2.17 -6.11
CA PRO A 91 -5.08 2.75 -4.91
C PRO A 91 -4.07 1.83 -4.21
N HIS A 92 -2.96 2.40 -3.75
CA HIS A 92 -1.84 1.69 -3.12
C HIS A 92 -2.23 0.66 -2.04
N PHE A 93 -3.22 0.97 -1.19
CA PHE A 93 -3.63 0.09 -0.09
C PHE A 93 -4.24 -1.25 -0.54
N ILE A 94 -4.75 -1.34 -1.77
CA ILE A 94 -5.28 -2.58 -2.36
C ILE A 94 -4.16 -3.41 -3.01
N VAL A 95 -3.14 -2.72 -3.54
CA VAL A 95 -2.07 -3.36 -4.31
C VAL A 95 -1.10 -4.14 -3.41
N PHE A 96 -0.91 -3.72 -2.15
CA PHE A 96 -0.02 -4.43 -1.23
C PHE A 96 -0.51 -5.86 -0.86
N PRO A 97 -1.78 -6.07 -0.46
CA PRO A 97 -2.32 -7.43 -0.30
C PRO A 97 -2.19 -8.27 -1.57
N ILE A 98 -2.51 -7.70 -2.74
CA ILE A 98 -2.37 -8.37 -4.05
C ILE A 98 -0.92 -8.80 -4.28
N GLY A 99 0.06 -7.93 -4.00
CA GLY A 99 1.47 -8.28 -4.09
C GLY A 99 1.86 -9.45 -3.17
N GLY A 100 1.28 -9.51 -1.98
CA GLY A 100 1.43 -10.64 -1.05
C GLY A 100 0.84 -11.94 -1.59
N GLU A 101 -0.34 -11.88 -2.21
CA GLU A 101 -0.96 -13.04 -2.86
C GLU A 101 -0.15 -13.53 -4.07
N LEU A 102 0.37 -12.62 -4.90
CA LEU A 102 1.26 -12.97 -6.01
C LEU A 102 2.56 -13.61 -5.53
N LEU A 103 3.13 -13.09 -4.43
CA LEU A 103 4.33 -13.65 -3.82
C LEU A 103 4.07 -15.05 -3.27
N ALA A 104 2.93 -15.25 -2.58
CA ALA A 104 2.49 -16.56 -2.12
C ALA A 104 2.19 -17.53 -3.27
N GLY A 105 1.72 -17.02 -4.40
CA GLY A 105 1.52 -17.74 -5.66
C GLY A 105 2.80 -18.06 -6.42
N GLY A 106 3.99 -17.72 -5.89
CA GLY A 106 5.28 -18.03 -6.48
C GLY A 106 5.72 -17.10 -7.62
N VAL A 107 5.07 -15.96 -7.81
CA VAL A 107 5.49 -14.96 -8.80
C VAL A 107 6.84 -14.36 -8.38
N ASN A 108 7.71 -14.11 -9.37
CA ASN A 108 9.02 -13.55 -9.12
C ASN A 108 8.91 -12.17 -8.40
N PRO A 109 9.60 -11.96 -7.27
CA PRO A 109 9.56 -10.70 -6.53
C PRO A 109 9.90 -9.47 -7.36
N GLY A 110 10.79 -9.60 -8.35
CA GLY A 110 11.15 -8.51 -9.25
C GLY A 110 9.99 -8.11 -10.18
N VAL A 111 9.20 -9.07 -10.65
CA VAL A 111 8.02 -8.80 -11.50
C VAL A 111 6.95 -8.07 -10.67
N ILE A 112 6.78 -8.46 -9.40
CA ILE A 112 5.91 -7.77 -8.45
C ILE A 112 6.42 -6.34 -8.19
N ALA A 113 7.72 -6.17 -7.95
CA ALA A 113 8.32 -4.86 -7.70
C ALA A 113 8.15 -3.89 -8.88
N VAL A 114 8.29 -4.38 -10.13
CA VAL A 114 8.05 -3.56 -11.33
C VAL A 114 6.59 -3.15 -11.43
N PHE A 115 5.64 -4.07 -11.20
CA PHE A 115 4.21 -3.76 -11.19
C PHE A 115 3.86 -2.70 -10.15
N LEU A 116 4.32 -2.87 -8.91
CA LEU A 116 4.10 -1.90 -7.83
C LEU A 116 4.69 -0.52 -8.18
N THR A 117 5.93 -0.50 -8.70
CA THR A 117 6.65 0.73 -9.01
C THR A 117 5.98 1.52 -10.13
N THR A 118 5.56 0.87 -11.21
CA THR A 118 4.94 1.55 -12.35
C THR A 118 3.56 2.09 -11.98
N LEU A 119 2.81 1.35 -11.17
CA LEU A 119 1.53 1.79 -10.64
C LEU A 119 1.64 3.05 -9.76
N VAL A 120 2.62 3.08 -8.85
CA VAL A 120 2.88 4.26 -7.99
C VAL A 120 3.38 5.45 -8.81
N THR A 121 4.30 5.19 -9.75
CA THR A 121 4.99 6.25 -10.51
C THR A 121 4.05 6.96 -11.49
N VAL A 122 3.17 6.23 -12.18
CA VAL A 122 2.22 6.85 -13.12
C VAL A 122 1.11 7.59 -12.38
N HIS A 123 0.80 7.18 -11.15
CA HIS A 123 -0.09 7.92 -10.27
C HIS A 123 0.47 9.32 -9.91
N THR A 124 1.77 9.43 -9.61
CA THR A 124 2.39 10.70 -9.21
C THR A 124 2.66 11.66 -10.37
N LEU A 125 2.86 11.16 -11.59
CA LEU A 125 3.13 12.01 -12.77
C LEU A 125 1.95 12.91 -13.19
N ARG A 126 0.71 12.65 -12.73
CA ARG A 126 -0.43 13.56 -12.96
C ARG A 126 -0.46 14.78 -12.03
N VAL A 127 0.47 14.90 -11.09
CA VAL A 127 0.56 16.07 -10.20
C VAL A 127 1.62 17.02 -10.76
N CYS A 128 1.34 17.62 -11.92
CA CYS A 128 2.11 18.75 -12.40
C CYS A 128 1.45 20.03 -11.85
N PRO A 129 2.05 20.74 -10.88
CA PRO A 129 1.60 22.08 -10.55
C PRO A 129 2.08 22.99 -11.69
N LEU A 130 1.28 23.08 -12.75
CA LEU A 130 1.42 24.17 -13.72
C LEU A 130 1.06 25.45 -12.97
N LYS A 131 2.11 26.15 -12.53
CA LYS A 131 2.04 27.53 -12.06
C LYS A 131 1.77 28.47 -13.23
#